data_AF-A0AAP0R148-F1
#
_entry.id   AF-A0AAP0R148-F1
#
_cell.length_a   1.000
_cell.length_b   1.000
_cell.length_c   1.000
_cell.angle_alpha   90.00
_cell.angle_beta   90.00
_cell.angle_gamma   90.00
#
_symmetry.space_group_name_H-M   'P 1'
#
loop_
_entity.id
_entity.type
_entity.pdbx_description
1 polymer ?
#
loop_
_entity_poly.entity_id
_entity_poly.type
_entity_poly.pdbx_seq_one_letter_code
_entity_poly.pdbx_strand_id
1 'polypeptide(L)' 'MVSNDLTHLIFDNQYYMDVVMGKGLFSIDSSISRDPRTAPIVRRFAVDQNYFFLVFSSAFVKLSSTNVLTEGKGVRNTN' A
#
# COMPACT_ATOMS: atom_id res chain seq x y z
N MET A 1 -8.13 -11.62 14.33
CA MET A 1 -7.59 -10.89 13.17
C MET A 1 -6.21 -11.45 12.87
N VAL A 2 -5.90 -11.73 11.60
CA VAL A 2 -4.55 -12.13 11.19
C VAL A 2 -3.82 -10.85 10.77
N SER A 3 -2.57 -10.69 11.20
CA SER A 3 -1.77 -9.52 10.83
C SER A 3 -0.98 -9.74 9.56
N ASN A 4 -0.82 -8.67 8.80
CA ASN A 4 -0.08 -8.66 7.57
C ASN A 4 1.42 -8.38 7.76
N ASP A 5 1.82 -7.83 8.91
CA ASP A 5 3.21 -7.55 9.28
C ASP A 5 3.42 -7.57 10.82
N LEU A 6 4.68 -7.35 11.23
CA LEU A 6 5.15 -7.33 12.63
C LEU A 6 4.79 -6.07 13.43
N THR A 7 4.33 -5.00 12.78
CA THR A 7 3.97 -3.71 13.41
C THR A 7 2.51 -3.34 13.21
N HIS A 8 1.63 -4.35 13.17
CA HIS A 8 0.15 -4.40 13.24
C HIS A 8 -0.70 -3.13 13.52
N LEU A 9 -0.22 -2.20 14.35
CA LEU A 9 -0.92 -0.98 14.78
C LEU A 9 -0.27 0.32 14.28
N ILE A 10 0.82 0.23 13.54
CA ILE A 10 1.63 1.33 13.03
C ILE A 10 1.62 1.25 11.51
N PHE A 11 1.41 2.40 10.86
CA PHE A 11 1.55 2.52 9.41
C PHE A 11 2.99 2.92 9.09
N ASP A 12 3.80 1.95 8.65
CA ASP A 12 5.22 2.10 8.35
C ASP A 12 5.60 1.23 7.13
N ASN A 13 6.90 1.11 6.85
CA ASN A 13 7.38 0.26 5.75
C ASN A 13 7.75 -1.17 6.17
N GLN A 14 7.43 -1.61 7.40
CA GLN A 14 7.73 -2.94 7.91
C GLN A 14 7.09 -4.03 7.06
N TYR A 15 5.88 -3.80 6.55
CA TYR A 15 5.24 -4.66 5.56
C TYR A 15 6.17 -4.99 4.38
N TYR A 16 6.81 -3.99 3.77
CA TYR A 16 7.70 -4.22 2.64
C TYR A 16 9.02 -4.87 3.05
N MET A 17 9.51 -4.62 4.26
CA MET A 17 10.67 -5.32 4.82
C MET A 17 10.37 -6.82 4.99
N ASP A 18 9.22 -7.16 5.56
CA ASP A 18 8.77 -8.54 5.77
C ASP A 18 8.57 -9.26 4.43
N VAL A 19 7.96 -8.59 3.45
CA VAL A 19 7.80 -9.07 2.07
C VAL A 19 9.16 -9.42 1.44
N VAL A 20 10.16 -8.55 1.54
CA VAL A 20 11.51 -8.80 0.99
C VAL A 20 12.23 -9.93 1.73
N MET A 21 11.98 -10.10 3.03
CA MET A 21 12.50 -11.22 3.82
C MET A 21 11.79 -12.55 3.56
N GLY A 22 10.79 -12.58 2.67
CA GLY A 22 9.99 -13.78 2.40
C GLY A 22 9.03 -14.15 3.54
N LYS A 23 8.71 -13.19 4.42
CA LYS A 23 7.78 -13.32 5.55
C LYS A 23 6.37 -12.80 5.23
N GLY A 24 6.09 -12.49 3.96
CA GLY A 24 4.75 -12.10 3.50
C GLY A 24 3.73 -13.22 3.78
N LEU A 25 2.54 -12.82 4.23
CA LEU A 25 1.50 -13.76 4.65
C LEU A 25 0.76 -14.35 3.45
N PHE A 26 0.55 -13.55 2.41
CA PHE A 26 -0.25 -13.92 1.25
C PHE A 26 0.61 -14.23 0.03
N SER A 27 0.08 -15.01 -0.90
CA SER A 27 0.78 -15.34 -2.16
C SER A 27 1.11 -14.09 -2.98
N ILE A 28 0.27 -13.05 -2.90
CA ILE A 28 0.49 -11.77 -3.58
C ILE A 28 1.77 -11.09 -3.09
N ASP A 29 2.08 -11.14 -1.79
CA ASP A 29 3.28 -10.56 -1.18
C ASP A 29 4.56 -11.15 -1.79
N SER A 30 4.56 -12.47 -1.95
CA SER A 30 5.66 -13.18 -2.62
C SER A 30 5.74 -12.85 -4.11
N SER A 31 4.60 -12.69 -4.77
CA SER A 31 4.58 -12.37 -6.21
C SER A 31 5.13 -10.98 -6.50
N ILE A 32 4.75 -9.96 -5.72
CA ILE A 32 5.18 -8.57 -5.97
C ILE A 32 6.68 -8.35 -5.67
N SER A 33 7.26 -9.16 -4.78
CA SER A 33 8.69 -9.13 -4.47
C SER A 33 9.56 -9.84 -5.51
N ARG A 34 8.97 -10.68 -6.36
CA ARG A 34 9.67 -11.50 -7.36
C ARG A 34 9.43 -11.05 -8.80
N ASP A 35 8.28 -10.46 -9.09
CA ASP A 35 7.96 -9.96 -10.44
C ASP A 35 8.92 -8.81 -10.81
N PRO A 36 9.64 -8.89 -11.95
CA PRO A 36 10.60 -7.86 -12.36
C PRO A 36 10.02 -6.45 -12.46
N ARG A 37 8.70 -6.32 -12.69
CA ARG A 37 7.99 -5.04 -12.83
C ARG A 37 7.77 -4.35 -11.48
N THR A 38 7.63 -5.12 -10.40
CA THR A 38 7.27 -4.60 -9.07
C THR A 38 8.38 -4.76 -8.04
N ALA A 39 9.27 -5.74 -8.21
CA ALA A 39 10.37 -6.03 -7.29
C ALA A 39 11.27 -4.80 -7.01
N PRO A 40 11.64 -3.96 -7.99
CA PRO A 40 12.43 -2.75 -7.71
C PRO A 40 11.69 -1.76 -6.80
N ILE A 41 10.37 -1.63 -6.97
CA ILE A 41 9.52 -0.74 -6.18
C ILE A 41 9.40 -1.27 -4.74
N VAL A 42 9.11 -2.57 -4.60
CA VAL A 42 9.04 -3.25 -3.29
C VAL A 42 10.34 -3.09 -2.51
N ARG A 43 11.49 -3.32 -3.16
CA ARG A 43 12.80 -3.10 -2.53
C ARG A 43 13.02 -1.66 -2.13
N ARG A 44 12.59 -0.69 -2.96
CA ARG A 44 12.73 0.73 -2.62
C ARG A 44 11.90 1.11 -1.40
N PHE A 45 10.67 0.63 -1.31
CA PHE A 45 9.82 0.87 -0.14
C PHE A 45 10.40 0.24 1.14
N ALA A 46 10.99 -0.96 1.04
CA ALA A 46 11.61 -1.63 2.19
C ALA A 46 12.83 -0.87 2.76
N VAL A 47 13.58 -0.12 1.94
CA VAL A 47 14.81 0.59 2.39
C VAL A 47 14.60 2.09 2.62
N ASP A 48 13.49 2.67 2.14
CA ASP A 48 13.23 4.11 2.20
C ASP A 48 11.76 4.38 2.54
N GLN A 49 11.49 4.53 3.83
CA GLN A 49 10.16 4.80 4.35
C GLN A 49 9.61 6.17 3.87
N ASN A 50 10.46 7.18 3.75
CA ASN A 50 10.03 8.51 3.29
C ASN A 50 9.55 8.44 1.85
N TYR A 51 10.27 7.71 0.99
CA TYR A 51 9.84 7.46 -0.39
C TYR A 51 8.54 6.65 -0.44
N PHE A 52 8.39 5.63 0.42
CA PHE A 52 7.13 4.90 0.55
C PHE A 52 5.95 5.84 0.87
N PHE A 53 6.07 6.66 1.91
CA PHE A 53 5.00 7.59 2.29
C PHE A 53 4.69 8.63 1.22
N LEU A 54 5.72 9.14 0.51
CA LEU A 54 5.53 10.08 -0.59
C LEU A 54 4.75 9.44 -1.75
N VAL A 55 5.10 8.23 -2.16
CA VAL A 55 4.39 7.54 -3.25
C VAL A 55 2.99 7.09 -2.81
N PHE A 56 2.87 6.59 -1.57
CA PHE A 56 1.59 6.16 -1.01
C PHE A 56 0.58 7.31 -0.95
N SER A 57 0.98 8.45 -0.40
CA SER A 57 0.10 9.63 -0.29
C SER A 57 -0.37 10.11 -1.67
N SER A 58 0.54 10.20 -2.65
CA SER A 58 0.18 10.55 -4.02
C SER A 58 -0.81 9.56 -4.65
N ALA A 59 -0.56 8.25 -4.50
CA ALA A 59 -1.44 7.21 -5.02
C ALA A 59 -2.81 7.24 -4.33
N PHE A 60 -2.85 7.45 -3.01
CA PHE A 60 -4.07 7.52 -2.22
C PHE A 60 -4.95 8.69 -2.63
N VAL A 61 -4.37 9.89 -2.83
CA VAL A 61 -5.10 11.05 -3.35
C VAL A 61 -5.71 10.72 -4.71
N LYS A 62 -4.92 10.14 -5.63
CA LYS A 62 -5.40 9.74 -6.94
C LYS A 62 -6.57 8.75 -6.84
N LEU A 63 -6.42 7.67 -6.07
CA LEU A 63 -7.49 6.68 -5.86
C LEU A 63 -8.76 7.32 -5.27
N SER A 64 -8.62 8.19 -4.27
CA SER A 64 -9.74 8.88 -3.63
C SER A 64 -10.52 9.79 -4.61
N SER A 65 -9.82 10.38 -5.57
CA SER A 65 -10.42 11.24 -6.60
C SER A 65 -11.08 10.46 -7.74
N THR A 66 -10.74 9.18 -7.94
CA THR A 66 -11.12 8.44 -9.16
C THR A 66 -12.62 8.03 -9.15
N ASN A 67 -13.29 8.09 -8.00
CA ASN A 67 -14.72 7.74 -7.84
C ASN A 67 -15.59 8.90 -7.34
N VAL A 68 -15.06 10.13 -7.28
CA VAL A 68 -15.91 11.30 -7.03
C VAL A 68 -16.75 11.49 -8.28
N LEU A 69 -18.05 11.20 -8.17
CA LEU A 69 -19.07 11.57 -9.15
C LEU A 69 -19.03 13.10 -9.32
N THR A 70 -18.13 13.58 -10.18
CA THR A 70 -18.07 14.97 -10.58
C THR A 70 -19.34 15.27 -11.38
N GLU A 71 -20.10 16.21 -10.84
CA GLU A 71 -21.30 16.86 -11.39
C GLU A 71 -22.64 16.10 -11.22
N GLY A 72 -23.27 16.33 -10.05
CA GLY A 72 -24.75 16.40 -9.96
C GLY A 72 -25.50 15.24 -9.32
N LYS A 73 -24.85 14.18 -8.82
CA LYS A 73 -25.54 13.02 -8.21
C LYS A 73 -25.00 12.58 -6.84
N GLY A 74 -24.70 13.54 -5.97
CA GLY A 74 -24.39 13.26 -4.57
C GLY A 74 -25.63 13.39 -3.69
N VAL A 75 -26.30 12.28 -3.36
CA VAL A 75 -27.17 12.25 -2.17
C VAL A 75 -26.24 12.30 -0.96
N ARG A 76 -26.24 13.40 -0.21
CA ARG A 76 -25.55 13.46 1.09
C ARG A 76 -26.30 12.50 2.02
N ASN A 77 -25.72 11.34 2.31
CA ASN A 77 -26.20 10.52 3.42
C ASN A 77 -25.86 11.24 4.72
N THR A 78 -26.83 11.99 5.24
CA THR A 78 -26.85 12.52 6.60
C THR A 78 -27.54 11.51 7.49
N ASN A 79 -26.77 10.63 8.13
CA ASN A 79 -27.21 9.87 9.31
C ASN A 79 -26.34 10.30 10.49
#